data_AF-A0A7Z9XV22-F1
#
_entry.id   AF-A0A7Z9XV22-F1
#
_cell.length_a   1.000
_cell.length_b   1.000
_cell.length_c   1.000
_cell.angle_alpha   90.00
_cell.angle_beta   90.00
_cell.angle_gamma   90.00
#
_symmetry.space_group_name_H-M   'P 1'
#
loop_
_entity.id
_entity.type
_entity.pdbx_description
1 polymer ?
#
loop_
_entity_poly.entity_id
_entity_poly.type
_entity_poly.pdbx_seq_one_letter_code
_entity_poly.pdbx_strand_id
1 'polypeptide(L)'
;GPWGWTLFGTVWAIAVFGVYVKLAGSERMQRWSLLLYLGMGWLVLFAIKPLIANLDTGGLVLLVAGGLSYTLGALIYAWENLNWNHAIWHLFVLAGSILQFFSIFFYVVPGSA
;
A
#
# COMPACT_ATOMS: atom_id res chain seq x y z
N GLY A 1 0.00 15.49 -13.54
CA GLY A 1 1.17 16.40 -13.53
C GLY A 1 2.48 15.63 -13.36
N PRO A 2 3.65 16.30 -13.38
CA PRO A 2 4.99 15.68 -13.32
C PRO A 2 5.17 14.75 -12.11
N TRP A 3 4.57 15.11 -10.97
CA TRP A 3 4.58 14.31 -9.74
C TRP A 3 3.98 12.91 -9.88
N GLY A 4 2.94 12.74 -10.72
CA GLY A 4 2.34 11.43 -10.96
C GLY A 4 3.30 10.50 -11.70
N TRP A 5 4.01 11.04 -12.69
CA TRP A 5 4.99 10.29 -13.48
C TRP A 5 6.26 9.96 -12.69
N THR A 6 6.73 10.86 -11.81
CA THR A 6 7.88 10.58 -10.95
C THR A 6 7.56 9.50 -9.92
N LEU A 7 6.38 9.55 -9.28
CA LEU A 7 5.92 8.48 -8.39
C LEU A 7 5.77 7.16 -9.13
N PHE A 8 5.10 7.18 -10.28
CA PHE A 8 4.93 5.99 -11.12
C PHE A 8 6.28 5.36 -11.48
N GLY A 9 7.23 6.16 -11.96
CA GLY A 9 8.58 5.71 -12.30
C GLY A 9 9.34 5.16 -11.09
N THR A 10 9.22 5.80 -9.93
CA THR A 10 9.89 5.37 -8.69
C THR A 10 9.33 4.03 -8.19
N VAL A 11 8.01 3.90 -8.16
CA VAL A 11 7.33 2.65 -7.76
C VAL A 11 7.69 1.51 -8.72
N TRP A 12 7.71 1.77 -10.03
CA TRP A 12 8.10 0.78 -11.02
C TRP A 12 9.57 0.37 -10.92
N ALA A 13 10.49 1.31 -10.69
CA ALA A 13 11.90 1.01 -10.49
C ALA A 13 12.10 0.09 -9.27
N ILE A 14 11.42 0.38 -8.16
CA ILE A 14 11.48 -0.44 -6.94
C ILE A 14 10.83 -1.81 -7.18
N ALA A 15 9.71 -1.86 -7.90
CA ALA A 15 9.03 -3.11 -8.23
C ALA A 15 9.91 -4.03 -9.09
N VAL A 16 10.51 -3.50 -10.17
CA VAL A 16 11.43 -4.25 -11.05
C VAL A 16 12.65 -4.73 -10.28
N PHE A 17 13.23 -3.87 -9.42
CA PHE A 17 14.33 -4.26 -8.55
C PHE A 17 13.94 -5.38 -7.59
N GLY A 18 12.78 -5.29 -6.94
CA GLY A 18 12.25 -6.33 -6.06
C GLY A 18 12.01 -7.66 -6.77
N VAL A 19 11.48 -7.63 -8.00
CA VAL A 19 11.30 -8.84 -8.84
C VAL A 19 12.65 -9.45 -9.19
N TYR A 20 13.62 -8.66 -9.63
CA TYR A 20 14.96 -9.12 -9.96
C TYR A 20 15.64 -9.81 -8.76
N VAL A 21 15.57 -9.18 -7.59
CA VAL A 21 16.12 -9.73 -6.33
C VAL A 21 15.43 -11.04 -5.94
N LYS A 22 14.12 -11.15 -6.15
CA LYS A 22 13.36 -12.37 -5.84
C LYS A 22 13.68 -13.51 -6.81
N LEU A 23 13.87 -13.21 -8.09
CA LEU A 23 14.28 -14.19 -9.11
C LEU A 23 15.73 -14.67 -8.92
N ALA A 24 16.59 -13.84 -8.33
CA ALA A 24 17.96 -14.21 -7.97
C ALA A 24 18.07 -15.23 -6.82
N GLY A 25 16.95 -15.75 -6.28
CA GLY A 25 16.93 -16.96 -5.46
C GLY A 25 17.35 -16.80 -4.00
N SER A 26 17.39 -15.59 -3.46
CA SER A 26 17.73 -15.39 -2.04
C SER A 26 16.54 -15.72 -1.14
N GLU A 27 16.42 -16.98 -0.69
CA GLU A 27 15.40 -17.42 0.29
C GLU A 27 15.39 -16.57 1.57
N ARG A 28 16.55 -16.04 1.97
CA ARG A 28 16.67 -15.15 3.13
C ARG A 28 15.95 -13.81 2.93
N MET A 29 15.64 -13.41 1.70
CA MET A 29 14.91 -12.19 1.36
C MET A 29 13.38 -12.34 1.30
N GLN A 30 12.81 -13.50 1.61
CA GLN A 30 11.35 -13.67 1.61
C GLN A 30 10.67 -12.78 2.67
N ARG A 31 11.26 -12.63 3.86
CA ARG A 31 10.81 -11.67 4.89
C ARG A 31 11.08 -10.21 4.49
N TRP A 32 12.20 -9.94 3.81
CA TRP A 32 12.52 -8.61 3.27
C TRP A 32 11.54 -8.16 2.18
N SER A 33 10.98 -9.11 1.42
CA SER A 33 9.98 -8.82 0.39
C SER A 33 8.71 -8.20 1.00
N LEU A 34 8.30 -8.63 2.19
CA LEU A 34 7.16 -8.03 2.90
C LEU A 34 7.44 -6.56 3.26
N LEU A 35 8.63 -6.27 3.79
CA LEU A 35 9.05 -4.90 4.13
C LEU A 35 9.18 -4.00 2.90
N LEU A 36 9.71 -4.53 1.79
CA LEU A 36 9.77 -3.81 0.52
C LEU A 36 8.37 -3.50 -0.01
N TYR A 37 7.43 -4.46 0.09
CA TYR A 37 6.03 -4.24 -0.28
C TYR A 37 5.35 -3.17 0.59
N LEU A 38 5.57 -3.20 1.90
CA LEU A 38 5.04 -2.19 2.82
C LEU A 38 5.65 -0.82 2.53
N GLY A 39 6.96 -0.77 2.26
CA GLY A 39 7.67 0.44 1.87
C GLY A 39 7.14 1.06 0.58
N MET A 40 6.80 0.24 -0.43
CA MET A 40 6.14 0.73 -1.65
C MET A 40 4.79 1.39 -1.35
N GLY A 41 4.00 0.84 -0.43
CA GLY A 41 2.75 1.46 0.01
C GLY A 41 2.94 2.81 0.71
N TRP A 42 3.98 2.92 1.54
CA TRP A 42 4.31 4.15 2.27
C TRP A 42 4.87 5.25 1.39
N LEU A 43 5.31 4.96 0.16
CA LEU A 43 5.70 5.99 -0.81
C LEU A 43 4.58 7.00 -1.10
N VAL A 44 3.32 6.63 -0.86
CA VAL A 44 2.18 7.53 -0.99
C VAL A 44 2.26 8.73 -0.03
N LEU A 45 2.99 8.63 1.09
CA LEU A 45 3.22 9.78 1.98
C LEU A 45 4.11 10.85 1.35
N PHE A 46 5.04 10.49 0.47
CA PHE A 46 5.80 11.47 -0.31
C PHE A 46 4.89 12.18 -1.34
N ALA A 47 3.83 11.50 -1.78
CA ALA A 47 2.79 12.06 -2.63
C ALA A 47 1.73 12.85 -1.86
N ILE A 48 1.83 13.01 -0.54
CA ILE A 48 0.71 13.52 0.26
C ILE A 48 0.37 14.98 -0.05
N LYS A 49 1.38 15.82 -0.39
CA LYS A 49 1.16 17.21 -0.78
C LYS A 49 0.28 17.35 -2.03
N PRO A 50 0.61 16.71 -3.18
CA PRO A 50 -0.29 16.74 -4.33
C PRO A 50 -1.60 16.00 -4.08
N LEU A 51 -1.64 14.96 -3.23
CA LEU A 51 -2.91 14.34 -2.85
C LEU A 51 -3.82 15.32 -2.11
N ILE A 52 -3.33 16.02 -1.08
CA ILE A 52 -4.15 16.98 -0.31
C ILE A 52 -4.64 18.13 -1.20
N ALA A 53 -3.86 18.54 -2.20
CA ALA A 53 -4.25 19.61 -3.11
C ALA A 53 -5.30 19.22 -4.16
N ASN A 54 -5.49 17.92 -4.44
CA ASN A 54 -6.34 17.43 -5.54
C ASN A 54 -7.42 16.43 -5.10
N LEU A 55 -7.34 15.92 -3.87
CA LEU A 55 -8.25 14.93 -3.32
C LEU A 55 -9.00 15.54 -2.15
N ASP A 56 -10.31 15.33 -2.12
CA ASP A 56 -11.14 15.83 -1.03
C ASP A 56 -10.80 15.13 0.30
N THR A 57 -11.13 15.78 1.41
CA THR A 57 -10.69 15.35 2.75
C THR A 57 -11.18 13.93 3.08
N GLY A 58 -12.37 13.54 2.63
CA GLY A 58 -12.90 12.19 2.83
C GLY A 58 -12.10 11.10 2.11
N GLY A 59 -11.62 11.39 0.89
CA GLY A 59 -10.76 10.48 0.14
C GLY A 59 -9.42 10.25 0.84
N LEU A 60 -8.84 11.30 1.43
CA LEU A 60 -7.61 11.20 2.21
C LEU A 60 -7.78 10.35 3.46
N VAL A 61 -8.88 10.53 4.20
CA VAL A 61 -9.16 9.73 5.41
C VAL A 61 -9.27 8.25 5.06
N LEU A 62 -9.99 7.91 4.00
CA LEU A 62 -10.10 6.51 3.53
C LEU A 62 -8.73 5.94 3.11
N LEU A 63 -7.90 6.75 2.46
CA LEU A 63 -6.57 6.33 1.99
C LEU A 63 -5.61 6.10 3.16
N VAL A 64 -5.62 6.99 4.16
CA VAL A 64 -4.85 6.83 5.41
C VAL A 64 -5.36 5.65 6.21
N ALA A 65 -6.67 5.51 6.38
CA ALA A 65 -7.27 4.37 7.07
C ALA A 65 -6.88 3.04 6.40
N GLY A 66 -6.91 2.98 5.07
CA GLY A 66 -6.46 1.81 4.31
C GLY A 66 -4.97 1.50 4.51
N GLY A 67 -4.11 2.53 4.52
CA GLY A 67 -2.67 2.38 4.82
C GLY A 67 -2.39 1.88 6.25
N LEU A 68 -3.17 2.35 7.22
CA LEU A 68 -3.10 1.89 8.61
C LEU A 68 -3.56 0.43 8.73
N SER A 69 -4.66 0.04 8.06
CA SER A 69 -5.10 -1.36 8.01
C SER A 69 -4.02 -2.29 7.44
N TYR A 70 -3.33 -1.88 6.38
CA TYR A 70 -2.20 -2.64 5.82
C TYR A 70 -1.03 -2.78 6.80
N THR A 71 -0.68 -1.70 7.51
CA THR A 71 0.42 -1.70 8.48
C THR A 71 0.10 -2.57 9.69
N LEU A 72 -1.14 -2.50 10.21
CA LEU A 72 -1.63 -3.36 11.28
C LEU A 72 -1.66 -4.83 10.85
N GLY A 73 -2.14 -5.11 9.63
CA GLY A 73 -2.11 -6.45 9.06
C GLY A 73 -0.68 -7.01 9.03
N ALA A 74 0.29 -6.23 8.55
CA ALA A 74 1.69 -6.64 8.52
C ALA A 74 2.27 -6.93 9.91
N LEU A 75 1.85 -6.17 10.93
CA LEU A 75 2.26 -6.39 12.32
C LEU A 75 1.68 -7.71 12.88
N ILE A 76 0.43 -8.03 12.55
CA ILE A 76 -0.21 -9.31 12.90
C ILE A 76 0.45 -10.48 12.16
N TYR A 77 0.82 -10.31 10.89
CA TYR A 77 1.55 -11.32 10.13
C TYR A 77 2.93 -11.61 10.73
N ALA A 78 3.65 -10.59 11.18
CA ALA A 78 4.94 -10.74 11.86
C ALA A 78 4.80 -11.39 13.25
N TRP A 79 3.59 -11.42 13.82
CA TRP A 79 3.31 -12.06 15.09
C TRP A 79 3.16 -13.58 14.90
N GLU A 80 4.27 -14.31 14.95
CA GLU A 80 4.32 -15.77 14.75
C GLU A 80 3.57 -16.57 15.85
N ASN A 81 3.36 -15.97 17.04
CA ASN A 81 2.68 -16.61 18.19
C ASN A 81 1.14 -16.56 18.18
N LEU A 82 0.51 -15.93 17.19
CA LEU A 82 -0.94 -15.83 17.11
C LEU A 82 -1.50 -16.94 16.20
N ASN A 83 -2.33 -17.83 16.74
CA ASN A 83 -3.03 -18.82 15.92
C ASN A 83 -3.87 -18.10 14.85
N TRP A 84 -3.83 -18.57 13.60
CA TRP A 84 -4.53 -17.99 12.45
C TRP A 84 -4.06 -16.59 12.02
N ASN A 85 -2.85 -16.17 12.40
CA ASN A 85 -2.24 -14.91 11.99
C ASN A 85 -2.35 -14.64 10.47
N HIS A 86 -2.17 -15.66 9.63
CA HIS A 86 -2.28 -15.53 8.18
C HIS A 86 -3.70 -15.16 7.70
N ALA A 87 -4.74 -15.73 8.31
CA ALA A 87 -6.12 -15.43 7.95
C ALA A 87 -6.53 -14.03 8.41
N ILE A 88 -6.10 -13.63 9.62
CA ILE A 88 -6.34 -12.28 10.15
C ILE A 88 -5.59 -11.25 9.28
N TRP A 89 -4.36 -11.55 8.87
CA TRP A 89 -3.61 -10.72 7.93
C TRP A 89 -4.39 -10.50 6.63
N HIS A 90 -4.96 -11.55 6.03
CA HIS A 90 -5.79 -11.42 4.82
C HIS A 90 -7.01 -10.51 5.04
N LEU A 91 -7.67 -10.58 6.21
CA LEU A 91 -8.80 -9.68 6.52
C LEU A 91 -8.38 -8.21 6.60
N PHE A 92 -7.23 -7.91 7.21
CA PHE A 92 -6.70 -6.55 7.28
C PHE A 92 -6.29 -6.00 5.90
N VAL A 93 -5.63 -6.83 5.09
CA VAL A 93 -5.26 -6.51 3.70
C VAL A 93 -6.50 -6.26 2.84
N LEU A 94 -7.54 -7.09 2.99
CA LEU A 94 -8.80 -6.94 2.29
C LEU A 94 -9.52 -5.65 2.71
N ALA A 95 -9.64 -5.38 4.00
CA ALA A 95 -10.22 -4.16 4.52
C ALA A 95 -9.47 -2.90 4.01
N GLY A 96 -8.14 -2.93 4.05
CA GLY A 96 -7.31 -1.84 3.53
C GLY A 96 -7.53 -1.59 2.04
N SER A 97 -7.66 -2.67 1.24
CA SER A 97 -7.94 -2.59 -0.20
C SER A 97 -9.32 -2.02 -0.49
N ILE A 98 -10.34 -2.42 0.29
CA ILE A 98 -11.71 -1.91 0.16
C ILE A 98 -11.74 -0.40 0.45
N LEU A 99 -11.05 0.05 1.50
CA LEU A 99 -10.97 1.48 1.83
C LEU A 99 -10.28 2.30 0.73
N GLN A 100 -9.17 1.78 0.18
CA GLN A 100 -8.48 2.42 -0.95
C GLN A 100 -9.36 2.45 -2.21
N PHE A 101 -10.09 1.36 -2.49
CA PHE A 101 -11.04 1.31 -3.60
C PHE A 101 -12.12 2.38 -3.44
N PHE A 102 -12.73 2.50 -2.26
CA PHE A 102 -13.74 3.54 -2.01
C PHE A 102 -13.19 4.96 -2.07
N SER A 103 -11.94 5.18 -1.64
CA SER A 103 -11.25 6.47 -1.81
C SER A 103 -11.22 6.88 -3.29
N ILE A 104 -10.85 5.96 -4.18
CA ILE A 104 -10.80 6.23 -5.62
C ILE A 104 -12.23 6.35 -6.19
N PHE A 105 -13.12 5.42 -5.84
CA PHE A 105 -14.47 5.35 -6.38
C PHE A 105 -15.30 6.59 -6.09
N PHE A 106 -15.25 7.12 -4.86
CA PHE A 106 -16.06 8.27 -4.47
C PHE A 106 -15.39 9.62 -4.74
N TYR A 107 -14.05 9.70 -4.73
CA TYR A 107 -13.33 10.98 -4.72
C TYR A 107 -12.42 11.21 -5.93
N VAL A 108 -12.26 10.23 -6.82
CA VAL A 108 -11.42 10.37 -8.03
C VAL A 108 -12.23 10.17 -9.31
N VAL A 109 -13.22 9.28 -9.31
CA VAL A 109 -14.04 9.01 -10.50
C VAL A 109 -15.03 10.17 -10.73
N PRO A 110 -15.00 10.85 -11.89
CA PRO A 110 -16.00 11.87 -12.20
C PRO A 110 -17.36 11.20 -12.43
N GLY A 111 -18.36 11.48 -11.58
CA GLY A 111 -19.73 11.00 -11.73
C GLY A 111 -20.28 10.08 -10.62
N SER A 112 -19.56 9.94 -9.49
CA SER A 112 -20.02 9.18 -8.31
C SER A 112 -20.82 10.00 -7.29
N ALA A 113 -21.38 11.15 -7.69
CA ALA A 113 -22.33 11.93 -6.92
C ALA A 113 -23.49 12.39 -7.82
#